data_AF-A0A5D4NRQ6-F1
#
_entry.id   AF-A0A5D4NRQ6-F1
#
_cell.length_a   1.000
_cell.length_b   1.000
_cell.length_c   1.000
_cell.angle_alpha   90.00
_cell.angle_beta   90.00
_cell.angle_gamma   90.00
#
_symmetry.space_group_name_H-M   'P 1'
#
loop_
_entity.id
_entity.type
_entity.pdbx_description
1 polymer ?
#
loop_
_entity_poly.entity_id
_entity_poly.type
_entity_poly.pdbx_seq_one_letter_code
_entity_poly.pdbx_strand_id
1 'polypeptide(L)'
;MSEGSSSWISLILSSSHTLLDLNDSIQKYFDLHDDHFYAFYMDGKKFGKHFYNAPTNPAGPYVNEVQIGSLDLYEGQTFLYLYDFMAEWGFRIQLLKIIEEEEAADPLLKEKFMEDSE
;
A
#
# COMPACT_ATOMS: atom_id res chain seq x y z
N MET A 1 -6.07 16.62 -19.71
CA MET A 1 -6.28 15.16 -19.72
C MET A 1 -7.50 14.94 -18.86
N SER A 2 -8.56 14.28 -19.37
CA SER A 2 -9.76 14.04 -18.59
C SER A 2 -9.41 13.10 -17.44
N GLU A 3 -9.28 13.63 -16.23
CA GLU A 3 -9.12 12.85 -15.00
C GLU A 3 -10.43 12.12 -14.75
N GLY A 4 -10.54 10.90 -15.28
CA GLY A 4 -11.55 9.94 -14.85
C GLY A 4 -11.26 9.58 -13.39
N SER A 5 -12.30 9.57 -12.57
CA SER A 5 -12.20 9.49 -11.11
C SER A 5 -11.74 8.10 -10.64
N SER A 6 -10.45 7.77 -10.71
CA SER A 6 -9.97 6.48 -10.20
C SER A 6 -10.36 6.26 -8.73
N SER A 7 -10.91 5.09 -8.37
CA SER A 7 -11.19 4.71 -6.98
C SER A 7 -9.96 4.89 -6.08
N TRP A 8 -10.15 5.46 -4.89
CA TRP A 8 -9.07 5.73 -3.94
C TRP A 8 -9.54 5.64 -2.48
N ILE A 9 -8.58 5.39 -1.58
CA ILE A 9 -8.76 5.50 -0.13
C ILE A 9 -7.63 6.35 0.45
N SER A 10 -7.90 7.03 1.55
CA SER A 10 -6.87 7.62 2.40
C SER A 10 -6.90 6.96 3.77
N LEU A 11 -5.72 6.58 4.26
CA LEU A 11 -5.52 5.87 5.51
C LEU A 11 -4.61 6.68 6.42
N ILE A 12 -4.78 6.52 7.73
CA ILE A 12 -3.83 6.95 8.76
C ILE A 12 -3.18 5.69 9.30
N LEU A 13 -1.85 5.63 9.28
CA LEU A 13 -1.06 4.54 9.85
C LEU A 13 -0.12 5.10 10.92
N SER A 14 -0.05 4.41 12.06
CA SER A 14 1.06 4.53 13.00
C SER A 14 2.41 4.18 12.36
N SER A 15 3.48 4.77 12.90
CA SER A 15 4.87 4.45 12.53
C SER A 15 5.24 2.99 12.78
N SER A 16 4.57 2.35 13.75
CA SER A 16 4.80 0.96 14.16
C SER A 16 4.05 -0.08 13.32
N HIS A 17 3.08 0.33 12.49
CA HIS A 17 2.46 -0.56 11.50
C HIS A 17 3.47 -1.00 10.46
N THR A 18 3.19 -2.13 9.83
CA THR A 18 4.00 -2.74 8.78
C THR A 18 3.43 -2.48 7.39
N LEU A 19 4.18 -2.84 6.34
CA LEU A 19 3.63 -2.89 4.98
C LEU A 19 2.57 -3.99 4.83
N LEU A 20 2.56 -5.01 5.69
CA LEU A 20 1.47 -6.00 5.72
C LEU A 20 0.16 -5.35 6.19
N ASP A 21 0.19 -4.50 7.22
CA ASP A 21 -1.02 -3.80 7.68
C ASP A 21 -1.59 -2.87 6.60
N LEU A 22 -0.71 -2.27 5.79
CA LEU A 22 -1.11 -1.49 4.61
C LEU A 22 -1.70 -2.38 3.50
N ASN A 23 -1.09 -3.54 3.22
CA ASN A 23 -1.63 -4.55 2.30
C ASN A 23 -3.05 -4.94 2.71
N ASP A 24 -3.25 -5.34 3.96
CA ASP A 24 -4.52 -5.84 4.46
C ASP A 24 -5.61 -4.78 4.36
N SER A 25 -5.24 -3.51 4.61
CA SER A 25 -6.13 -2.37 4.42
C SER A 25 -6.54 -2.19 2.96
N ILE A 26 -5.58 -2.23 2.03
CA ILE A 26 -5.86 -2.11 0.58
C ILE A 26 -6.78 -3.25 0.14
N GLN A 27 -6.44 -4.49 0.44
CA GLN A 27 -7.24 -5.64 0.03
C GLN A 27 -8.66 -5.57 0.60
N LYS A 28 -8.81 -5.22 1.88
CA LYS A 28 -10.11 -5.04 2.54
C LYS A 28 -10.99 -3.98 1.85
N TYR A 29 -10.43 -2.82 1.50
CA TYR A 29 -11.23 -1.72 0.97
C TYR A 29 -11.51 -1.82 -0.53
N PHE A 30 -10.70 -2.56 -1.27
CA PHE A 30 -10.90 -2.83 -2.70
C PHE A 30 -11.50 -4.23 -2.97
N ASP A 31 -11.97 -4.92 -1.94
CA ASP A 31 -12.57 -6.26 -2.01
C ASP A 31 -11.71 -7.28 -2.76
N LEU A 32 -10.40 -7.25 -2.50
CA LEU A 32 -9.42 -8.20 -3.04
C LEU A 32 -9.35 -9.44 -2.14
N HIS A 33 -8.90 -10.56 -2.71
CA HIS A 33 -8.73 -11.81 -1.98
C HIS A 33 -7.24 -12.15 -1.82
N ASP A 34 -6.81 -12.56 -0.63
CA ASP A 34 -5.38 -12.75 -0.33
C ASP A 34 -4.79 -14.08 -0.87
N ASP A 35 -5.19 -14.49 -2.07
CA ASP A 35 -4.74 -15.70 -2.75
C ASP A 35 -3.71 -15.44 -3.87
N HIS A 36 -3.30 -14.18 -4.07
CA HIS A 36 -2.39 -13.76 -5.13
C HIS A 36 -1.03 -13.27 -4.61
N PHE A 37 0.00 -13.37 -5.46
CA PHE A 37 1.29 -12.76 -5.18
C PHE A 37 1.24 -11.24 -5.33
N TYR A 38 1.88 -10.55 -4.39
CA TYR A 38 1.97 -9.10 -4.36
C TYR A 38 3.35 -8.62 -3.88
N ALA A 39 3.65 -7.34 -4.18
CA ALA A 39 4.83 -6.65 -3.67
C ALA A 39 4.63 -5.14 -3.63
N PHE A 40 5.33 -4.47 -2.71
CA PHE A 40 5.53 -3.03 -2.75
C PHE A 40 6.85 -2.70 -3.43
N TYR A 41 6.83 -1.84 -4.44
CA TYR A 41 8.00 -1.30 -5.14
C TYR A 41 8.22 0.15 -4.72
N MET A 42 9.23 0.36 -3.87
CA MET A 42 9.49 1.63 -3.18
C MET A 42 10.02 2.73 -4.10
N ASP A 43 10.52 2.37 -5.29
CA ASP A 43 10.93 3.31 -6.35
C ASP A 43 9.80 3.58 -7.36
N GLY A 44 8.61 3.04 -7.13
CA GLY A 44 7.44 3.15 -7.99
C GLY A 44 7.55 2.38 -9.31
N LYS A 45 8.56 1.51 -9.48
CA LYS A 45 8.79 0.75 -10.71
C LYS A 45 8.43 -0.72 -10.50
N LYS A 46 7.43 -1.21 -11.24
CA LYS A 46 7.11 -2.64 -11.25
C LYS A 46 8.35 -3.47 -11.60
N PHE A 47 8.56 -4.56 -10.87
CA PHE A 47 9.73 -5.44 -11.00
C PHE A 47 11.09 -4.73 -10.80
N GLY A 48 11.09 -3.61 -10.08
CA GLY A 48 12.29 -2.90 -9.65
C GLY A 48 13.07 -3.70 -8.60
N LYS A 49 14.26 -3.19 -8.23
CA LYS A 49 15.13 -3.83 -7.22
C LYS A 49 14.83 -3.39 -5.79
N HIS A 50 14.06 -2.32 -5.62
CA HIS A 50 13.70 -1.76 -4.32
C HIS A 50 12.28 -2.18 -3.97
N PHE A 51 12.14 -3.38 -3.41
CA PHE A 51 10.84 -3.98 -3.15
C PHE A 51 10.74 -4.62 -1.76
N TYR A 52 9.50 -4.84 -1.32
CA TYR A 52 9.11 -5.74 -0.23
C TYR A 52 8.05 -6.72 -0.73
N ASN A 53 8.31 -8.00 -0.54
CA ASN A 53 7.48 -9.10 -1.05
C ASN A 53 6.47 -9.60 -0.01
N ALA A 54 5.39 -10.22 -0.50
CA ALA A 54 4.50 -11.03 0.35
C ALA A 54 5.30 -12.10 1.14
N PRO A 55 4.90 -12.44 2.37
CA PRO A 55 5.61 -13.45 3.18
C PRO A 55 5.58 -14.86 2.57
N THR A 56 4.66 -15.09 1.64
CA THR A 56 4.52 -16.35 0.87
C THR A 56 5.51 -16.46 -0.28
N ASN A 57 6.22 -15.37 -0.64
CA ASN A 57 7.25 -15.41 -1.68
C ASN A 57 8.50 -16.15 -1.18
N PRO A 58 9.28 -16.78 -2.08
CA PRO A 58 10.46 -17.55 -1.70
C PRO A 58 11.63 -16.69 -1.20
N ALA A 59 11.60 -15.37 -1.45
CA ALA A 59 12.67 -14.46 -1.07
C ALA A 59 12.12 -13.09 -0.67
N GLY A 60 12.67 -12.55 0.41
CA GLY A 60 12.39 -11.22 0.91
C GLY A 60 13.19 -10.11 0.20
N PRO A 61 13.23 -8.90 0.81
CA PRO A 61 12.68 -8.58 2.13
C PRO A 61 11.15 -8.64 2.16
N TYR A 62 10.54 -8.88 3.33
CA TYR A 62 9.11 -9.14 3.46
C TYR A 62 8.31 -7.99 4.06
N VAL A 63 7.05 -7.86 3.63
CA VAL A 63 6.15 -6.77 4.08
C VAL A 63 5.80 -6.80 5.56
N ASN A 64 5.85 -7.98 6.19
CA ASN A 64 5.55 -8.20 7.61
C ASN A 64 6.77 -7.97 8.52
N GLU A 65 7.94 -7.69 7.95
CA GLU A 65 9.20 -7.50 8.68
C GLU A 65 9.67 -6.04 8.68
N VAL A 66 8.95 -5.14 8.01
CA VAL A 66 9.30 -3.72 7.90
C VAL A 66 8.18 -2.83 8.38
N GLN A 67 8.51 -1.88 9.25
CA GLN A 67 7.58 -0.88 9.76
C GLN A 67 7.56 0.37 8.90
N ILE A 68 6.41 1.03 8.78
CA ILE A 68 6.23 2.26 8.00
C ILE A 68 7.23 3.33 8.42
N GLY A 69 7.45 3.51 9.73
CA GLY A 69 8.39 4.49 10.28
C GLY A 69 9.86 4.22 9.93
N SER A 70 10.20 3.01 9.48
CA SER A 70 11.58 2.64 9.11
C SER A 70 11.88 2.80 7.61
N LEU A 71 10.88 3.20 6.81
CA LEU A 71 10.99 3.31 5.35
C LEU A 71 11.58 4.65 4.87
N ASP A 72 11.96 5.54 5.79
CA ASP A 72 12.49 6.89 5.52
C ASP A 72 11.63 7.68 4.50
N LEU A 73 10.31 7.51 4.57
CA LEU A 73 9.37 8.16 3.66
C LEU A 73 9.26 9.67 3.94
N TYR A 74 9.06 10.46 2.89
CA TYR A 74 8.80 11.90 2.98
C TYR A 74 7.47 12.30 2.34
N GLU A 75 6.87 13.39 2.82
CA GLU A 75 5.61 13.91 2.29
C GLU A 75 5.69 14.16 0.77
N GLY A 76 4.68 13.69 0.04
CA GLY A 76 4.61 13.71 -1.41
C GLY A 76 5.30 12.55 -2.11
N GLN A 77 6.11 11.74 -1.42
CA GLN A 77 6.73 10.54 -1.99
C GLN A 77 5.66 9.55 -2.45
N THR A 78 5.87 8.98 -3.63
CA THR A 78 5.00 7.93 -4.18
C THR A 78 5.74 6.61 -4.35
N PHE A 79 5.06 5.50 -4.09
CA PHE A 79 5.52 4.16 -4.40
C PHE A 79 4.37 3.31 -4.96
N LEU A 80 4.67 2.09 -5.39
CA LEU A 80 3.70 1.21 -6.08
C LEU A 80 3.44 -0.03 -5.23
N TYR A 81 2.17 -0.34 -5.00
CA TYR A 81 1.75 -1.68 -4.59
C TYR A 81 1.23 -2.42 -5.82
N LEU A 82 1.84 -3.56 -6.15
CA LEU A 82 1.45 -4.40 -7.27
C LEU A 82 0.82 -5.68 -6.70
N TYR A 83 -0.47 -5.83 -6.92
CA TYR A 83 -1.26 -7.00 -6.56
C TYR A 83 -1.55 -7.83 -7.81
N ASP A 84 -1.56 -9.15 -7.66
CA ASP A 84 -1.70 -10.13 -8.75
C ASP A 84 -0.70 -9.89 -9.88
N PHE A 85 0.43 -10.60 -9.86
CA PHE A 85 1.46 -10.46 -10.90
C PHE A 85 1.00 -10.90 -12.29
N MET A 86 -0.09 -11.66 -12.43
CA MET A 86 -0.64 -12.01 -13.74
C MET A 86 -1.51 -10.88 -14.29
N ALA A 87 -2.43 -10.33 -13.48
CA ALA A 87 -3.31 -9.25 -13.89
C ALA A 87 -2.66 -7.85 -13.81
N GLU A 88 -1.56 -7.74 -13.07
CA GLU A 88 -0.79 -6.52 -12.82
C GLU A 88 -1.62 -5.35 -12.26
N TRP A 89 -2.46 -5.61 -11.26
CA TRP A 89 -3.26 -4.56 -10.61
C TRP A 89 -2.37 -3.66 -9.74
N GLY A 90 -2.15 -2.44 -10.22
CA GLY A 90 -1.25 -1.48 -9.61
C GLY A 90 -1.97 -0.38 -8.83
N PHE A 91 -1.58 -0.20 -7.57
CA PHE A 91 -2.03 0.88 -6.70
C PHE A 91 -0.88 1.87 -6.49
N ARG A 92 -1.07 3.12 -6.92
CA ARG A 92 -0.15 4.20 -6.58
C ARG A 92 -0.44 4.65 -5.16
N ILE A 93 0.57 4.60 -4.30
CA ILE A 93 0.49 5.08 -2.92
C ILE A 93 1.28 6.38 -2.81
N GLN A 94 0.75 7.35 -2.10
CA GLN A 94 1.43 8.61 -1.78
C GLN A 94 1.38 8.87 -0.29
N LEU A 95 2.53 9.20 0.31
CA LEU A 95 2.54 9.72 1.68
C LEU A 95 2.04 11.17 1.63
N LEU A 96 0.83 11.42 2.11
CA LEU A 96 0.23 12.76 2.05
C LEU A 96 0.78 13.69 3.12
N LYS A 97 0.94 13.19 4.34
CA LYS A 97 1.33 13.99 5.50
C LYS A 97 1.91 13.12 6.61
N ILE A 98 2.87 13.65 7.35
CA ILE A 98 3.35 13.12 8.63
C ILE A 98 2.75 13.99 9.74
N ILE A 99 2.10 13.35 10.72
CA ILE A 99 1.42 14.03 11.83
C ILE A 99 1.92 13.48 13.17
N GLU A 100 1.93 14.32 14.20
CA GLU A 100 2.21 13.90 15.57
C GLU A 100 0.88 13.66 16.29
N GLU A 101 0.49 12.39 16.43
CA GLU A 101 -0.71 11.95 17.14
C GLU A 101 -0.40 10.69 17.97
N GLU A 102 -1.32 10.28 18.86
CA GLU A 102 -1.19 9.00 19.55
C GLU A 102 -1.23 7.82 18.55
N GLU A 103 -0.43 6.79 18.79
CA GLU A 103 -0.41 5.62 17.92
C GLU A 103 -1.77 4.91 17.93
N ALA A 104 -2.38 4.79 16.76
CA ALA A 104 -3.55 3.95 16.56
C ALA A 104 -3.15 2.47 16.53
N ALA A 105 -3.97 1.61 17.13
CA ALA A 105 -3.75 0.16 17.17
C ALA A 105 -3.93 -0.52 15.80
N ASP A 106 -4.77 0.05 14.94
CA ASP A 106 -5.07 -0.43 13.59
C ASP A 106 -4.99 0.74 12.59
N PRO A 107 -4.72 0.48 11.30
CA PRO A 107 -4.87 1.49 10.24
C PRO A 107 -6.29 2.06 10.19
N LEU A 108 -6.41 3.39 10.15
CA LEU A 108 -7.70 4.08 10.18
C LEU A 108 -8.07 4.61 8.79
N LEU A 109 -9.24 4.24 8.29
CA LEU A 109 -9.80 4.85 7.08
C LEU A 109 -10.23 6.28 7.38
N LYS A 110 -9.65 7.23 6.64
CA LYS A 110 -10.01 8.64 6.72
C LYS A 110 -11.08 9.00 5.68
N GLU A 111 -10.81 8.70 4.41
CA GLU A 111 -11.72 8.98 3.30
C GLU A 111 -11.65 7.85 2.27
N LYS A 112 -12.72 7.67 1.51
CA LYS A 112 -12.74 6.80 0.34
C LYS A 112 -13.61 7.37 -0.76
N PHE A 113 -13.24 7.05 -1.99
CA PHE A 113 -14.03 7.22 -3.18
C PHE A 113 -13.96 5.92 -3.96
N MET A 114 -15.11 5.35 -4.30
CA MET A 114 -15.19 4.15 -5.13
C MET A 114 -16.06 4.48 -6.33
N GLU A 115 -15.56 4.22 -7.53
CA GLU A 115 -16.42 4.21 -8.72
C GLU A 115 -17.42 3.07 -8.59
N ASP A 116 -18.67 3.33 -8.98
CA ASP A 116 -19.68 2.29 -9.09
C ASP A 116 -19.24 1.31 -10.19
N SER A 117 -19.19 0.02 -9.87
CA SER A 117 -19.02 -1.03 -10.87
C SER A 117 -20.27 -1.05 -11.77
N GLU A 118 -20.12 -0.75 -13.06
CA GLU A 118 -21.18 -0.92 -14.07
C GLU A 118 -21.70 -2.36 -14.15
#